data_AF-A0A421JHF7-F1
#
_entry.id   AF-A0A421JHF7-F1
#
_cell.length_a   1.000
_cell.length_b   1.000
_cell.length_c   1.000
_cell.angle_alpha   90.00
_cell.angle_beta   90.00
_cell.angle_gamma   90.00
#
_symmetry.space_group_name_H-M   'P 1'
#
loop_
_entity.id
_entity.type
_entity.pdbx_description
1 polymer ?
#
loop_
_entity_poly.entity_id
_entity_poly.type
_entity_poly.pdbx_seq_one_letter_code
_entity_poly.pdbx_strand_id
1 'polypeptide(L)'
;MIHSPFNSQPSSPSPQNGAIHHKKLLSRDEEIKLTHIKQDRIRENNNLQDFTMSHFVNDEISFLYWYQAIQENLILYPRFNPFFILDTIPLSGYTLDYQNKVKQSTSICMENPDINQYLNYQLFTSINQSLHYLIDENKPFIENFEAIKFHFHQSINPFYLINLEHQLSFNLNNILKFLTDLDNLTKVYTFTFQKEPSNELKLEWIMKCLNHHTDISREIQLNWEQINKDPILIRRILTKYANSRLKLKKRTPF
;
A
#
# COMPACT_ATOMS: atom_id res chain seq x y z
N MET A 1 24.57 -70.27 53.85
CA MET A 1 23.67 -71.24 53.21
C MET A 1 22.99 -70.56 52.03
N ILE A 2 23.25 -71.12 50.84
CA ILE A 2 22.47 -71.18 49.57
C ILE A 2 21.00 -70.71 49.73
N HIS A 3 20.39 -69.81 48.93
CA HIS A 3 20.15 -69.79 47.48
C HIS A 3 19.84 -68.37 46.93
N SER A 4 20.24 -68.10 45.68
CA SER A 4 19.76 -67.02 44.78
C SER A 4 18.51 -67.49 43.98
N PRO A 5 17.95 -66.77 42.97
CA PRO A 5 18.00 -65.33 42.60
C PRO A 5 16.60 -64.74 42.22
N PHE A 6 16.49 -63.43 41.96
CA PHE A 6 15.87 -62.93 40.72
C PHE A 6 16.34 -61.51 40.36
N ASN A 7 16.64 -61.37 39.06
CA ASN A 7 17.16 -60.23 38.31
C ASN A 7 16.51 -58.86 38.54
N SER A 8 17.33 -57.79 38.48
CA SER A 8 17.33 -56.86 37.33
C SER A 8 18.46 -55.83 37.45
N GLN A 9 19.29 -55.76 36.39
CA GLN A 9 20.38 -54.81 36.21
C GLN A 9 19.85 -53.37 36.01
N PRO A 10 20.69 -52.36 36.27
CA PRO A 10 20.80 -51.22 35.37
C PRO A 10 22.22 -51.17 34.78
N SER A 11 22.31 -51.30 33.46
CA SER A 11 23.53 -51.02 32.71
C SER A 11 23.42 -49.61 32.13
N SER A 12 24.33 -48.73 32.56
CA SER A 12 24.72 -47.58 31.74
C SER A 12 25.56 -48.07 30.57
N PRO A 13 25.41 -47.45 29.39
CA PRO A 13 26.61 -46.87 28.79
C PRO A 13 26.40 -45.48 28.18
N SER A 14 27.56 -44.86 27.99
CA SER A 14 27.97 -43.53 27.53
C SER A 14 27.31 -42.94 26.27
N PRO A 15 27.52 -41.63 25.99
CA PRO A 15 26.74 -40.84 25.04
C PRO A 15 27.36 -40.84 23.65
N GLN A 16 26.60 -41.19 22.60
CA GLN A 16 26.95 -40.88 21.22
C GLN A 16 25.72 -40.64 20.34
N ASN A 17 25.92 -39.69 19.43
CA ASN A 17 25.18 -39.40 18.20
C ASN A 17 23.97 -38.46 18.32
N GLY A 18 24.29 -37.16 18.15
CA GLY A 18 23.34 -36.17 17.69
C GLY A 18 22.77 -36.57 16.33
N ALA A 19 21.46 -36.70 16.28
CA ALA A 19 20.71 -36.76 15.04
C ALA A 19 20.69 -35.35 14.42
N ILE A 20 21.71 -35.07 13.61
CA ILE A 20 21.66 -33.97 12.64
C ILE A 20 20.62 -34.38 11.60
N HIS A 21 19.41 -33.86 11.70
CA HIS A 21 18.46 -33.85 10.59
C HIS A 21 19.07 -33.00 9.48
N HIS A 22 19.76 -33.64 8.54
CA HIS A 22 20.09 -33.02 7.26
C HIS A 22 18.78 -32.64 6.57
N LYS A 23 18.40 -31.37 6.67
CA LYS A 23 17.53 -30.75 5.64
C LYS A 23 18.24 -31.01 4.33
N LYS A 24 17.64 -31.84 3.48
CA LYS A 24 18.04 -32.01 2.08
C LYS A 24 17.89 -30.62 1.44
N LEU A 25 18.98 -29.85 1.40
CA LEU A 25 19.06 -28.66 0.56
C LEU A 25 18.92 -29.18 -0.87
N LEU A 26 17.79 -28.83 -1.51
CA LEU A 26 17.62 -29.03 -2.93
C LEU A 26 18.78 -28.33 -3.63
N SER A 27 19.31 -28.97 -4.67
CA SER A 27 20.38 -28.34 -5.44
C SER A 27 19.84 -27.05 -6.08
N ARG A 28 20.71 -26.04 -6.23
CA ARG A 28 20.35 -24.73 -6.79
C ARG A 28 19.64 -24.87 -8.16
N ASP A 29 19.96 -25.91 -8.92
CA ASP A 29 19.36 -26.23 -10.21
C ASP A 29 17.95 -26.86 -10.10
N GLU A 30 17.64 -27.56 -9.02
CA GLU A 30 16.29 -28.07 -8.73
C GLU A 30 15.36 -26.95 -8.23
N GLU A 31 15.90 -26.00 -7.47
CA GLU A 31 15.18 -24.80 -7.00
C GLU A 31 14.86 -23.84 -8.17
N ILE A 32 15.79 -23.69 -9.11
CA ILE A 32 15.59 -22.94 -10.37
C ILE A 32 14.59 -23.68 -11.28
N LYS A 33 14.63 -25.02 -11.37
CA LYS A 33 13.62 -25.78 -12.13
C LYS A 33 12.22 -25.70 -11.51
N LEU A 34 12.10 -25.77 -10.18
CA LEU A 34 10.82 -25.64 -9.48
C LEU A 34 10.21 -24.24 -9.61
N THR A 35 11.04 -23.19 -9.60
CA THR A 35 10.59 -21.81 -9.84
C THR A 35 10.13 -21.60 -11.29
N HIS A 36 10.84 -22.18 -12.27
CA HIS A 36 10.40 -22.13 -13.67
C HIS A 36 9.13 -22.95 -13.95
N ILE A 37 8.99 -24.15 -13.38
CA ILE A 37 7.77 -24.97 -13.50
C ILE A 37 6.55 -24.26 -12.86
N LYS A 38 6.76 -23.51 -11.76
CA LYS A 38 5.72 -22.67 -11.16
C LYS A 38 5.35 -21.46 -12.02
N GLN A 39 6.32 -20.83 -12.69
CA GLN A 39 6.08 -19.72 -13.61
C GLN A 39 5.35 -20.17 -14.89
N ASP A 40 5.67 -21.35 -15.42
CA ASP A 40 5.05 -21.86 -16.64
C ASP A 40 3.60 -22.30 -16.42
N ARG A 41 3.25 -22.85 -15.24
CA ARG A 41 1.84 -23.12 -14.87
C ARG A 41 0.98 -21.86 -14.74
N ILE A 42 1.58 -20.75 -14.30
CA ILE A 42 0.90 -19.44 -14.24
C ILE A 42 0.67 -18.88 -15.66
N ARG A 43 1.57 -19.20 -16.61
CA ARG A 43 1.47 -18.76 -18.01
C ARG A 43 0.49 -19.60 -18.85
N GLU A 44 0.32 -20.88 -18.54
CA GLU A 44 -0.60 -21.76 -19.28
C GLU A 44 -2.08 -21.48 -19.01
N ASN A 45 -2.43 -20.82 -17.89
CA ASN A 45 -3.78 -20.34 -17.61
C ASN A 45 -4.00 -18.91 -18.16
N ASN A 46 -4.18 -18.80 -19.49
CA ASN A 46 -4.52 -17.54 -20.16
C ASN A 46 -5.78 -16.84 -19.60
N ASN A 47 -6.61 -17.56 -18.83
CA ASN A 47 -7.79 -16.99 -18.17
C ASN A 47 -7.48 -16.20 -16.89
N LEU A 48 -6.26 -16.24 -16.33
CA LEU A 48 -5.91 -15.59 -15.06
C LEU A 48 -5.18 -14.24 -15.23
N GLN A 49 -4.65 -13.94 -16.41
CA GLN A 49 -3.73 -12.81 -16.64
C GLN A 49 -4.39 -11.42 -16.67
N ASP A 50 -5.72 -11.32 -16.56
CA ASP A 50 -6.40 -10.04 -16.78
C ASP A 50 -6.23 -9.04 -15.60
N PHE A 51 -5.94 -9.53 -14.39
CA PHE A 51 -5.80 -8.67 -13.22
C PHE A 51 -4.34 -8.38 -12.90
N THR A 52 -3.94 -7.11 -12.95
CA THR A 52 -2.56 -6.69 -12.67
C THR A 52 -2.51 -5.59 -11.61
N MET A 53 -1.55 -5.66 -10.69
CA MET A 53 -1.26 -4.56 -9.77
C MET A 53 -0.33 -3.55 -10.47
N SER A 54 -0.90 -2.44 -10.94
CA SER A 54 -0.26 -1.54 -11.92
C SER A 54 0.70 -0.51 -11.31
N HIS A 55 0.72 -0.34 -10.00
CA HIS A 55 1.58 0.62 -9.32
C HIS A 55 2.59 -0.09 -8.43
N PHE A 56 3.75 0.55 -8.26
CA PHE A 56 4.83 0.01 -7.45
C PHE A 56 4.86 0.71 -6.10
N VAL A 57 4.89 -0.06 -5.01
CA VAL A 57 4.87 0.45 -3.64
C VAL A 57 6.29 0.58 -3.11
N ASN A 58 6.71 1.81 -2.82
CA ASN A 58 8.03 2.14 -2.26
C ASN A 58 7.96 3.05 -1.02
N ASP A 59 6.86 3.76 -0.83
CA ASP A 59 6.61 4.73 0.24
C ASP A 59 5.11 4.84 0.54
N GLU A 60 4.76 5.66 1.53
CA GLU A 60 3.38 5.87 1.97
C GLU A 60 2.45 6.38 0.86
N ILE A 61 2.92 7.29 0.02
CA ILE A 61 2.12 7.91 -1.04
C ILE A 61 1.85 6.90 -2.15
N SER A 62 2.90 6.20 -2.59
CA SER A 62 2.80 5.14 -3.60
C SER A 62 1.87 4.00 -3.16
N PHE A 63 1.83 3.65 -1.87
CA PHE A 63 0.87 2.71 -1.31
C PHE A 63 -0.58 3.18 -1.50
N LEU A 64 -0.88 4.46 -1.25
CA LEU A 64 -2.24 5.00 -1.44
C LEU A 64 -2.66 4.93 -2.91
N TYR A 65 -1.75 5.22 -3.84
CA TYR A 65 -2.01 5.06 -5.28
C TYR A 65 -2.22 3.59 -5.66
N TRP A 66 -1.37 2.70 -5.18
CA TRP A 66 -1.47 1.26 -5.43
C TRP A 66 -2.77 0.67 -4.92
N TYR A 67 -3.17 1.02 -3.70
CA TYR A 67 -4.42 0.56 -3.11
C TYR A 67 -5.64 1.06 -3.90
N GLN A 68 -5.65 2.33 -4.29
CA GLN A 68 -6.70 2.91 -5.13
C GLN A 68 -6.78 2.19 -6.50
N ALA A 69 -5.63 1.95 -7.15
CA ALA A 69 -5.60 1.24 -8.43
C ALA A 69 -6.13 -0.20 -8.32
N ILE A 70 -5.88 -0.89 -7.20
CA ILE A 70 -6.48 -2.20 -6.93
C ILE A 70 -8.01 -2.08 -6.83
N GLN A 71 -8.53 -1.11 -6.08
CA GLN A 71 -9.98 -0.88 -5.96
C GLN A 71 -10.62 -0.63 -7.33
N GLU A 72 -9.99 0.20 -8.16
CA GLU A 72 -10.45 0.52 -9.52
C GLU A 72 -10.41 -0.72 -10.43
N ASN A 73 -9.33 -1.51 -10.39
CA ASN A 73 -9.21 -2.74 -11.19
C ASN A 73 -10.22 -3.80 -10.78
N LEU A 74 -10.60 -3.87 -9.50
CA LEU A 74 -11.58 -4.83 -9.01
C LEU A 74 -13.01 -4.54 -9.51
N ILE A 75 -13.31 -3.29 -9.89
CA ILE A 75 -14.54 -2.95 -10.61
C ILE A 75 -14.56 -3.62 -11.99
N LEU A 76 -13.41 -3.65 -12.67
CA LEU A 76 -13.24 -4.24 -14.00
C LEU A 76 -13.16 -5.78 -13.95
N TYR A 77 -12.67 -6.34 -12.84
CA TYR A 77 -12.51 -7.78 -12.66
C TYR A 77 -13.16 -8.30 -11.37
N PRO A 78 -14.51 -8.28 -11.25
CA PRO A 78 -15.21 -8.60 -10.01
C PRO A 78 -14.97 -10.02 -9.48
N ARG A 79 -14.55 -10.95 -10.33
CA ARG A 79 -14.21 -12.33 -9.94
C ARG A 79 -13.11 -12.40 -8.88
N PHE A 80 -12.25 -11.39 -8.80
CA PHE A 80 -11.18 -11.34 -7.80
C PHE A 80 -11.63 -10.71 -6.48
N ASN A 81 -12.78 -10.02 -6.42
CA ASN A 81 -13.27 -9.37 -5.20
C ASN A 81 -13.25 -10.27 -3.94
N PRO A 82 -13.64 -11.56 -4.01
CA PRO A 82 -13.68 -12.40 -2.81
C PRO A 82 -12.29 -12.72 -2.21
N PHE A 83 -11.20 -12.41 -2.92
CA PHE A 83 -9.82 -12.59 -2.45
C PHE A 83 -9.27 -11.35 -1.72
N PHE A 84 -10.00 -10.24 -1.72
CA PHE A 84 -9.56 -8.95 -1.18
C PHE A 84 -10.48 -8.47 -0.06
N ILE A 85 -9.90 -7.70 0.87
CA ILE A 85 -10.65 -6.92 1.85
C ILE A 85 -10.30 -5.46 1.59
N LEU A 86 -11.24 -4.75 0.96
CA LEU A 86 -11.05 -3.36 0.56
C LEU A 86 -11.40 -2.36 1.67
N ASP A 87 -11.89 -2.85 2.81
CA ASP A 87 -12.15 -2.04 3.98
C ASP A 87 -10.85 -1.44 4.53
N THR A 88 -10.91 -0.18 4.96
CA THR A 88 -9.83 0.42 5.75
C THR A 88 -9.73 -0.30 7.09
N ILE A 89 -8.49 -0.47 7.58
CA ILE A 89 -8.28 -1.01 8.92
C ILE A 89 -9.01 -0.09 9.92
N PRO A 90 -9.93 -0.60 10.75
CA PRO A 90 -10.68 0.25 11.65
C PRO A 90 -9.76 0.97 12.64
N LEU A 91 -10.08 2.21 13.02
CA LEU A 91 -9.27 2.99 13.96
C LEU A 91 -9.17 2.34 15.35
N SER A 92 -10.19 1.57 15.75
CA SER A 92 -10.18 0.76 16.96
C SER A 92 -9.38 -0.55 16.82
N GLY A 93 -8.77 -0.80 15.66
CA GLY A 93 -8.07 -2.02 15.30
C GLY A 93 -9.00 -3.09 14.72
N TYR A 94 -8.72 -4.36 15.00
CA TYR A 94 -9.46 -5.48 14.44
C TYR A 94 -10.83 -5.65 15.11
N THR A 95 -11.87 -5.12 14.48
CA THR A 95 -13.27 -5.42 14.87
C THR A 95 -13.62 -6.86 14.50
N LEU A 96 -14.63 -7.43 15.19
CA LEU A 96 -15.08 -8.80 14.90
C LEU A 96 -15.55 -8.95 13.43
N ASP A 97 -16.22 -7.93 12.89
CA ASP A 97 -16.64 -7.91 11.47
C ASP A 97 -15.44 -7.99 10.52
N TYR A 98 -14.43 -7.15 10.75
CA TYR A 98 -13.21 -7.14 9.95
C TYR A 98 -12.47 -8.48 10.01
N GLN A 99 -12.32 -9.05 11.21
CA GLN A 99 -11.69 -10.36 11.39
C GLN A 99 -12.44 -11.48 10.66
N ASN A 100 -13.78 -11.41 10.63
CA ASN A 100 -14.58 -12.39 9.90
C ASN A 100 -14.37 -12.28 8.39
N LYS A 101 -14.28 -11.06 7.84
CA LYS A 101 -13.92 -10.84 6.42
C LYS A 101 -12.54 -11.37 6.08
N VAL A 102 -11.56 -11.21 6.98
CA VAL A 102 -10.22 -11.81 6.85
C VAL A 102 -10.31 -13.31 6.76
N LYS A 103 -10.97 -13.96 7.74
CA LYS A 103 -11.12 -15.42 7.73
C LYS A 103 -11.83 -15.94 6.48
N GLN A 104 -12.88 -15.28 6.02
CA GLN A 104 -13.60 -15.67 4.81
C GLN A 104 -12.70 -15.60 3.58
N SER A 105 -12.01 -14.48 3.39
CA SER A 105 -11.10 -14.29 2.26
C SER A 105 -9.91 -15.27 2.33
N THR A 106 -9.43 -15.60 3.53
CA THR A 106 -8.39 -16.61 3.75
C THR A 106 -8.85 -17.98 3.27
N SER A 107 -10.05 -18.42 3.66
CA SER A 107 -10.61 -19.68 3.18
C SER A 107 -10.72 -19.73 1.66
N ILE A 108 -11.19 -18.64 1.03
CA ILE A 108 -11.32 -18.54 -0.43
C ILE A 108 -9.96 -18.65 -1.12
N CYS A 109 -8.93 -18.00 -0.57
CA CYS A 109 -7.56 -18.11 -1.08
C CYS A 109 -7.04 -19.56 -1.00
N MET A 110 -7.32 -20.26 0.11
CA MET A 110 -6.89 -21.64 0.31
C MET A 110 -7.64 -22.63 -0.59
N GLU A 111 -8.91 -22.38 -0.88
CA GLU A 111 -9.74 -23.18 -1.79
C GLU A 111 -9.34 -23.00 -3.27
N ASN A 112 -8.69 -21.89 -3.63
CA ASN A 112 -8.31 -21.55 -5.00
C ASN A 112 -6.79 -21.32 -5.12
N PRO A 113 -5.97 -22.39 -5.04
CA PRO A 113 -4.51 -22.28 -4.93
C PRO A 113 -3.85 -21.57 -6.12
N ASP A 114 -4.36 -21.74 -7.34
CA ASP A 114 -3.81 -21.11 -8.54
C ASP A 114 -4.00 -19.58 -8.52
N ILE A 115 -5.20 -19.11 -8.15
CA ILE A 115 -5.49 -17.68 -8.00
C ILE A 115 -4.68 -17.10 -6.85
N ASN A 116 -4.61 -17.81 -5.72
CA ASN A 116 -3.82 -17.41 -4.57
C ASN A 116 -2.33 -17.24 -4.92
N GLN A 117 -1.76 -18.21 -5.65
CA GLN A 117 -0.36 -18.12 -6.10
C GLN A 117 -0.16 -16.97 -7.08
N TYR A 118 -1.08 -16.77 -8.01
CA TYR A 118 -1.05 -15.66 -8.96
C TYR A 118 -1.07 -14.30 -8.25
N LEU A 119 -2.00 -14.10 -7.32
CA LEU A 119 -2.13 -12.84 -6.58
C LEU A 119 -0.93 -12.61 -5.64
N ASN A 120 -0.39 -13.65 -5.01
CA ASN A 120 0.86 -13.54 -4.25
C ASN A 120 2.06 -13.13 -5.14
N TYR A 121 2.14 -13.65 -6.36
CA TYR A 121 3.16 -13.23 -7.32
C TYR A 121 2.98 -11.74 -7.70
N GLN A 122 1.75 -11.33 -8.04
CA GLN A 122 1.44 -9.92 -8.33
C GLN A 122 1.82 -9.01 -7.15
N LEU A 123 1.46 -9.41 -5.93
CA LEU A 123 1.80 -8.70 -4.70
C LEU A 123 3.33 -8.54 -4.55
N PHE A 124 4.07 -9.64 -4.65
CA PHE A 124 5.53 -9.64 -4.50
C PHE A 124 6.22 -8.75 -5.52
N THR A 125 5.74 -8.75 -6.77
CA THR A 125 6.30 -7.92 -7.86
C THR A 125 5.91 -6.45 -7.80
N SER A 126 4.82 -6.12 -7.10
CA SER A 126 4.30 -4.75 -7.02
C SER A 126 4.82 -3.96 -5.82
N ILE A 127 5.67 -4.56 -4.98
CA ILE A 127 6.26 -3.87 -3.83
C ILE A 127 7.80 -3.83 -3.90
N ASN A 128 8.38 -2.82 -3.25
CA ASN A 128 9.81 -2.66 -3.13
C ASN A 128 10.45 -3.84 -2.38
N GLN A 129 11.65 -4.22 -2.79
CA GLN A 129 12.45 -5.26 -2.14
C GLN A 129 12.65 -4.99 -0.64
N SER A 130 12.75 -3.73 -0.22
CA SER A 130 12.85 -3.37 1.20
C SER A 130 11.61 -3.72 2.02
N LEU A 131 10.47 -4.00 1.37
CA LEU A 131 9.21 -4.37 1.99
C LEU A 131 8.91 -5.88 1.89
N HIS A 132 9.77 -6.66 1.21
CA HIS A 132 9.56 -8.10 1.03
C HIS A 132 9.54 -8.89 2.35
N TYR A 133 10.12 -8.35 3.43
CA TYR A 133 10.02 -8.96 4.76
C TYR A 133 8.59 -9.04 5.31
N LEU A 134 7.65 -8.28 4.74
CA LEU A 134 6.22 -8.33 5.08
C LEU A 134 5.51 -9.54 4.46
N ILE A 135 6.10 -10.15 3.43
CA ILE A 135 5.53 -11.27 2.69
C ILE A 135 6.16 -12.58 3.20
N ASP A 136 5.30 -13.54 3.54
CA ASP A 136 5.70 -14.92 3.83
C ASP A 136 5.17 -15.83 2.71
N GLU A 137 6.07 -16.59 2.08
CA GLU A 137 5.73 -17.50 0.98
C GLU A 137 4.76 -18.62 1.42
N ASN A 138 4.69 -18.91 2.72
CA ASN A 138 3.80 -19.93 3.26
C ASN A 138 2.39 -19.40 3.57
N LYS A 139 2.17 -18.08 3.43
CA LYS A 139 0.90 -17.46 3.73
C LYS A 139 0.02 -17.27 2.50
N PRO A 140 -1.30 -17.38 2.67
CA PRO A 140 -2.23 -17.02 1.60
C PRO A 140 -2.13 -15.52 1.29
N PHE A 141 -2.48 -15.19 0.05
CA PHE A 141 -2.42 -13.85 -0.51
C PHE A 141 -3.01 -12.79 0.42
N ILE A 142 -4.21 -13.04 0.94
CA ILE A 142 -4.90 -12.06 1.78
C ILE A 142 -4.11 -11.73 3.05
N GLU A 143 -3.41 -12.69 3.66
CA GLU A 143 -2.62 -12.43 4.86
C GLU A 143 -1.40 -11.54 4.54
N ASN A 144 -0.75 -11.77 3.40
CA ASN A 144 0.35 -10.93 2.92
C ASN A 144 -0.15 -9.52 2.53
N PHE A 145 -1.30 -9.44 1.88
CA PHE A 145 -1.96 -8.18 1.52
C PHE A 145 -2.31 -7.35 2.77
N GLU A 146 -2.89 -8.00 3.78
CA GLU A 146 -3.23 -7.37 5.06
C GLU A 146 -1.99 -6.96 5.86
N ALA A 147 -0.88 -7.71 5.79
CA ALA A 147 0.38 -7.33 6.41
C ALA A 147 0.94 -6.02 5.83
N ILE A 148 0.85 -5.85 4.50
CA ILE A 148 1.25 -4.60 3.82
C ILE A 148 0.32 -3.45 4.22
N LYS A 149 -1.01 -3.67 4.21
CA LYS A 149 -1.97 -2.65 4.68
C LYS A 149 -1.68 -2.22 6.11
N PHE A 150 -1.41 -3.16 7.00
CA PHE A 150 -1.13 -2.89 8.41
C PHE A 150 0.16 -2.09 8.59
N HIS A 151 1.23 -2.42 7.85
CA HIS A 151 2.47 -1.64 7.86
C HIS A 151 2.21 -0.16 7.52
N PHE A 152 1.55 0.11 6.39
CA PHE A 152 1.27 1.48 5.99
C PHE A 152 0.21 2.17 6.84
N HIS A 153 -0.69 1.42 7.49
CA HIS A 153 -1.60 1.98 8.47
C HIS A 153 -0.87 2.58 9.69
N GLN A 154 0.27 2.00 10.07
CA GLN A 154 1.10 2.54 11.15
C GLN A 154 1.95 3.73 10.68
N SER A 155 2.47 3.68 9.46
CA SER A 155 3.30 4.74 8.89
C SER A 155 2.50 5.99 8.52
N ILE A 156 1.31 5.82 7.93
CA ILE A 156 0.41 6.89 7.52
C ILE A 156 -0.47 7.29 8.71
N ASN A 157 0.06 8.22 9.51
CA ASN A 157 -0.57 8.68 10.74
C ASN A 157 -0.62 10.21 10.81
N PRO A 158 -1.25 10.81 11.84
CA PRO A 158 -1.37 12.26 11.95
C PRO A 158 -0.03 13.01 11.96
N PHE A 159 1.06 12.41 12.44
CA PHE A 159 2.39 13.05 12.42
C PHE A 159 2.97 13.10 11.01
N TYR A 160 2.77 12.04 10.22
CA TYR A 160 3.14 12.03 8.81
C TYR A 160 2.37 13.11 8.03
N LEU A 161 1.07 13.24 8.28
CA LEU A 161 0.25 14.31 7.72
C LEU A 161 0.80 15.70 8.07
N ILE A 162 1.08 15.98 9.35
CA ILE A 162 1.65 17.26 9.80
C ILE A 162 2.99 17.56 9.08
N ASN A 163 3.82 16.54 8.88
CA ASN A 163 5.07 16.71 8.15
C ASN A 163 4.81 17.13 6.69
N LEU A 164 3.86 16.50 6.00
CA LEU A 164 3.47 16.90 4.65
C LEU A 164 2.90 18.33 4.62
N GLU A 165 2.07 18.71 5.60
CA GLU A 165 1.54 20.07 5.72
C GLU A 165 2.65 21.12 5.87
N HIS A 166 3.73 20.80 6.59
CA HIS A 166 4.88 21.70 6.73
C HIS A 166 5.75 21.79 5.48
N GLN A 167 5.78 20.73 4.68
CA GLN A 167 6.54 20.69 3.42
C GLN A 167 5.77 21.32 2.26
N LEU A 168 4.44 21.45 2.37
CA LEU A 168 3.60 22.05 1.35
C LEU A 168 4.03 23.51 1.10
N SER A 169 4.45 23.79 -0.13
CA SER A 169 4.94 25.10 -0.53
C SER A 169 4.43 25.48 -1.90
N PHE A 170 3.97 26.72 -2.03
CA PHE A 170 3.50 27.22 -3.31
C PHE A 170 4.66 27.80 -4.11
N ASN A 171 4.83 27.31 -5.35
CA ASN A 171 5.75 27.88 -6.32
C ASN A 171 5.00 28.20 -7.61
N LEU A 172 4.94 29.49 -7.95
CA LEU A 172 4.27 29.98 -9.16
C LEU A 172 4.81 29.35 -10.45
N ASN A 173 6.07 28.91 -10.47
CA ASN A 173 6.67 28.26 -11.64
C ASN A 173 6.33 26.76 -11.74
N ASN A 174 5.77 26.15 -10.68
CA ASN A 174 5.44 24.73 -10.66
C ASN A 174 4.11 24.48 -9.92
N ILE A 175 3.02 25.03 -10.48
CA ILE A 175 1.67 24.85 -9.95
C ILE A 175 1.25 23.39 -9.97
N LEU A 176 1.64 22.63 -10.99
CA LEU A 176 1.27 21.21 -11.09
C LEU A 176 1.78 20.43 -9.87
N LYS A 177 3.05 20.63 -9.48
CA LYS A 177 3.59 20.03 -8.26
C LYS A 177 2.78 20.41 -7.02
N PHE A 178 2.49 21.70 -6.83
CA PHE A 178 1.71 22.14 -5.68
C PHE A 178 0.32 21.47 -5.61
N LEU A 179 -0.36 21.34 -6.75
CA LEU A 179 -1.66 20.65 -6.82
C LEU A 179 -1.52 19.15 -6.53
N THR A 180 -0.48 18.50 -7.07
CA THR A 180 -0.19 17.09 -6.76
C THR A 180 0.12 16.88 -5.28
N ASP A 181 0.90 17.77 -4.66
CA ASP A 181 1.22 17.70 -3.23
C ASP A 181 -0.05 17.92 -2.37
N LEU A 182 -0.95 18.81 -2.79
CA LEU A 182 -2.25 19.02 -2.14
C LEU A 182 -3.20 17.80 -2.28
N ASP A 183 -3.20 17.16 -3.46
CA ASP A 183 -3.97 15.92 -3.69
C ASP A 183 -3.42 14.79 -2.80
N ASN A 184 -2.10 14.65 -2.71
CA ASN A 184 -1.44 13.70 -1.81
C ASN A 184 -1.82 13.95 -0.35
N LEU A 185 -1.78 15.22 0.09
CA LEU A 185 -2.17 15.62 1.43
C LEU A 185 -3.64 15.25 1.74
N THR A 186 -4.53 15.47 0.77
CA THR A 186 -5.94 15.08 0.86
C THR A 186 -6.10 13.57 1.01
N LYS A 187 -5.38 12.77 0.21
CA LYS A 187 -5.42 11.30 0.31
C LYS A 187 -4.91 10.80 1.66
N VAL A 188 -3.80 11.36 2.15
CA VAL A 188 -3.24 11.01 3.46
C VAL A 188 -4.22 11.38 4.58
N TYR A 189 -4.86 12.54 4.50
CA TYR A 189 -5.90 12.95 5.44
C TYR A 189 -7.07 11.95 5.45
N THR A 190 -7.63 11.64 4.28
CA THR A 190 -8.75 10.71 4.15
C THR A 190 -8.40 9.33 4.69
N PHE A 191 -7.20 8.83 4.40
CA PHE A 191 -6.74 7.55 4.93
C PHE A 191 -6.60 7.58 6.46
N THR A 192 -6.02 8.65 7.01
CA THR A 192 -5.73 8.80 8.45
C THR A 192 -7.02 8.92 9.27
N PHE A 193 -7.99 9.72 8.80
CA PHE A 193 -9.21 10.04 9.55
C PHE A 193 -10.46 9.31 9.06
N GLN A 194 -10.34 8.52 7.98
CA GLN A 194 -11.44 7.81 7.34
C GLN A 194 -12.59 8.75 6.91
N LYS A 195 -12.23 9.98 6.56
CA LYS A 195 -13.14 11.08 6.23
C LYS A 195 -12.45 12.06 5.29
N GLU A 196 -13.19 12.55 4.30
CA GLU A 196 -12.72 13.64 3.43
C GLU A 196 -12.48 14.94 4.22
N PRO A 197 -11.38 15.66 3.95
CA PRO A 197 -11.16 16.96 4.55
C PRO A 197 -12.19 17.96 4.03
N SER A 198 -12.63 18.87 4.90
CA SER A 198 -13.60 19.89 4.51
C SER A 198 -12.99 20.89 3.53
N ASN A 199 -13.85 21.60 2.78
CA ASN A 199 -13.38 22.62 1.86
C ASN A 199 -12.64 23.75 2.59
N GLU A 200 -13.06 24.09 3.81
CA GLU A 200 -12.41 25.07 4.66
C GLU A 200 -10.97 24.64 5.02
N LEU A 201 -10.76 23.37 5.37
CA LEU A 201 -9.44 22.85 5.68
C LEU A 201 -8.52 22.84 4.44
N LYS A 202 -9.05 22.40 3.29
CA LYS A 202 -8.30 22.45 2.02
C LYS A 202 -7.88 23.90 1.69
N LEU A 203 -8.78 24.85 1.92
CA LEU A 203 -8.50 26.28 1.75
C LEU A 203 -7.47 26.80 2.72
N GLU A 204 -7.53 26.41 3.99
CA GLU A 204 -6.55 26.79 5.01
C GLU A 204 -5.13 26.36 4.59
N TRP A 205 -4.97 25.10 4.15
CA TRP A 205 -3.69 24.61 3.62
C TRP A 205 -3.18 25.46 2.46
N ILE A 206 -4.05 25.79 1.50
CA ILE A 206 -3.69 26.62 0.35
C ILE A 206 -3.28 28.03 0.79
N MET A 207 -4.07 28.68 1.65
CA MET A 207 -3.81 30.04 2.10
C MET A 207 -2.51 30.14 2.90
N LYS A 208 -2.20 29.14 3.73
CA LYS A 208 -0.92 29.05 4.47
C LYS A 208 0.29 29.06 3.52
N CYS A 209 0.18 28.45 2.35
CA CYS A 209 1.25 28.42 1.36
C CYS A 209 1.34 29.70 0.51
N LEU A 210 0.28 30.51 0.46
CA LEU A 210 0.18 31.74 -0.34
C LEU A 210 0.55 33.02 0.43
N ASN A 211 1.13 32.91 1.63
CA ASN A 211 1.44 34.06 2.50
C ASN A 211 2.26 35.17 1.81
N HIS A 212 3.09 34.84 0.82
CA HIS A 212 3.89 35.81 0.05
C HIS A 212 3.28 36.22 -1.30
N HIS A 213 2.06 35.76 -1.60
CA HIS A 213 1.36 35.99 -2.87
C HIS A 213 0.04 36.72 -2.64
N THR A 214 0.12 37.95 -2.12
CA THR A 214 -1.02 38.77 -1.68
C THR A 214 -2.10 38.95 -2.75
N ASP A 215 -1.73 39.04 -4.03
CA ASP A 215 -2.68 39.21 -5.13
C ASP A 215 -3.54 37.95 -5.33
N ILE A 216 -2.89 36.78 -5.29
CA ILE A 216 -3.56 35.48 -5.39
C ILE A 216 -4.46 35.27 -4.17
N SER A 217 -3.92 35.51 -2.98
CA SER A 217 -4.65 35.40 -1.71
C SER A 217 -5.88 36.32 -1.68
N ARG A 218 -5.76 37.55 -2.16
CA ARG A 218 -6.88 38.49 -2.26
C ARG A 218 -7.93 38.01 -3.26
N GLU A 219 -7.53 37.50 -4.43
CA GLU A 219 -8.49 36.97 -5.40
C GLU A 219 -9.24 35.75 -4.85
N ILE A 220 -8.58 34.87 -4.09
CA ILE A 220 -9.24 33.75 -3.40
C ILE A 220 -10.24 34.27 -2.36
N GLN A 221 -9.85 35.24 -1.53
CA GLN A 221 -10.74 35.83 -0.51
C GLN A 221 -11.98 36.50 -1.13
N LEU A 222 -11.83 37.19 -2.25
CA LEU A 222 -12.95 37.83 -2.96
C LEU A 222 -13.93 36.83 -3.57
N ASN A 223 -13.46 35.62 -3.89
CA ASN A 223 -14.27 34.56 -4.50
C ASN A 223 -14.67 33.46 -3.49
N TRP A 224 -14.49 33.70 -2.18
CA TRP A 224 -14.64 32.69 -1.13
C TRP A 224 -15.96 31.91 -1.20
N GLU A 225 -17.09 32.61 -1.31
CA GLU A 225 -18.41 31.98 -1.39
C GLU A 225 -18.60 31.10 -2.63
N GLN A 226 -17.97 31.49 -3.75
CA GLN A 226 -18.04 30.72 -4.99
C GLN A 226 -17.13 29.50 -4.91
N ILE A 227 -15.95 29.65 -4.32
CA ILE A 227 -14.99 28.56 -4.15
C ILE A 227 -15.54 27.46 -3.22
N ASN A 228 -16.25 27.84 -2.16
CA ASN A 228 -16.91 26.86 -1.28
C ASN A 228 -17.95 26.00 -2.03
N LYS A 229 -18.54 26.52 -3.10
CA LYS A 229 -19.49 25.80 -3.97
C LYS A 229 -18.79 25.03 -5.10
N ASP A 230 -17.71 25.57 -5.64
CA ASP A 230 -16.91 24.97 -6.71
C ASP A 230 -15.40 25.12 -6.46
N PRO A 231 -14.76 24.11 -5.83
CA PRO A 231 -13.32 24.14 -5.55
C PRO A 231 -12.43 24.22 -6.80
N ILE A 232 -12.94 23.87 -7.99
CA ILE A 232 -12.19 23.95 -9.26
C ILE A 232 -11.78 25.41 -9.55
N LEU A 233 -12.52 26.39 -9.02
CA LEU A 233 -12.19 27.80 -9.15
C LEU A 233 -10.79 28.14 -8.61
N ILE A 234 -10.33 27.50 -7.53
CA ILE A 234 -8.98 27.74 -7.01
C ILE A 234 -7.93 27.35 -8.06
N ARG A 235 -8.09 26.17 -8.68
CA ARG A 235 -7.19 25.71 -9.74
C ARG A 235 -7.15 26.69 -10.91
N ARG A 236 -8.30 27.27 -11.28
CA ARG A 236 -8.38 28.30 -12.33
C ARG A 236 -7.65 29.57 -11.93
N ILE A 237 -7.84 30.06 -10.71
CA ILE A 237 -7.15 31.25 -10.17
C ILE A 237 -5.64 31.01 -10.22
N LEU A 238 -5.14 29.93 -9.60
CA LEU A 238 -3.71 29.63 -9.57
C LEU A 238 -3.12 29.56 -11.00
N THR A 239 -3.78 28.84 -11.90
CA THR A 239 -3.34 28.67 -13.29
C THR A 239 -3.33 29.99 -14.08
N LYS A 240 -4.31 30.88 -13.84
CA LYS A 240 -4.36 32.23 -14.43
C LYS A 240 -3.10 33.03 -14.10
N TYR A 241 -2.64 32.99 -12.84
CA TYR A 241 -1.44 33.71 -12.40
C TYR A 241 -0.13 33.10 -12.94
N ALA A 242 -0.04 31.78 -13.12
CA ALA A 242 1.11 31.21 -13.84
C ALA A 242 1.15 31.68 -15.31
N ASN A 243 -0.01 31.66 -15.98
CA ASN A 243 -0.10 31.97 -17.40
C ASN A 243 0.12 33.46 -17.71
N SER A 244 -0.29 34.37 -16.83
CA SER A 244 -0.04 35.81 -17.00
C SER A 244 1.45 36.14 -17.02
N ARG A 245 2.27 35.45 -16.21
CA ARG A 245 3.73 35.62 -16.17
C ARG A 245 4.43 35.07 -17.42
N LEU A 246 3.96 33.94 -17.96
CA LEU A 246 4.47 33.40 -19.24
C LEU A 246 4.25 34.39 -20.39
N LYS A 247 3.13 35.12 -20.39
CA LYS A 247 2.86 36.20 -21.35
C LYS A 247 3.78 37.41 -21.16
N LEU A 248 4.14 37.74 -19.92
CA LEU A 248 5.11 38.81 -19.61
C LEU A 248 6.54 38.44 -20.05
N LYS A 249 7.00 37.20 -19.79
CA LYS A 249 8.33 36.72 -20.24
C LYS A 249 8.48 36.69 -21.75
N LYS A 250 7.40 36.42 -22.50
CA LYS A 250 7.43 36.45 -23.98
C LYS A 250 7.50 37.87 -24.57
N ARG A 251 7.21 38.92 -23.78
CA ARG A 251 7.15 40.32 -24.24
C ARG A 251 8.42 41.11 -23.96
N THR A 252 9.36 40.57 -23.19
CA THR A 252 10.71 41.13 -23.02
C THR A 252 11.67 40.38 -23.95
N PRO A 253 11.95 40.89 -25.17
CA PRO A 253 13.11 40.44 -25.92
C PRO A 253 14.36 40.92 -25.18
N PHE A 254 15.33 40.02 -25.00
CA PHE A 254 16.71 40.42 -24.80
C PHE A 254 17.24 41.03 -26.09
#